data_AF-A0AAJ2HAD4-F1
#
_entry.id   AF-A0AAJ2HAD4-F1
#
_cell.length_a   1.000
_cell.length_b   1.000
_cell.length_c   1.000
_cell.angle_alpha   90.00
_cell.angle_beta   90.00
_cell.angle_gamma   90.00
#
_symmetry.space_group_name_H-M   'P 1'
#
loop_
_entity.id
_entity.type
_entity.pdbx_description
1 polymer ?
#
loop_
_entity_poly.entity_id
_entity_poly.type
_entity_poly.pdbx_seq_one_letter_code
_entity_poly.pdbx_strand_id
1 'polypeptide(L)'
;MPRPAIATPEQIRSTILSMLTDAHDAAPASRERFRRVVSVRKLQARLGGGDPAALGRAINAVEAEVVAAGIDQIAIPELPPDVSDLMRQLWQAAVGVQLDEVAKLKREALDVAENAKAAMDDSALRVEVLKAELSELRGLLAARDTDLAQARADRGALSQQLQALQAEHEALRDALATAHTHTTAQQQEHAKSLAEAQQRYDGLSKQLMQETAMQRQALQQEQNRIGSQLKFAERRIATLEEAVAEAQRDAAHERDQRQAAVGEASALKAINASQRSQLDELVRVALAPPPAPKQRAPRAVSPKTVSKGAGVRKTKS
;
A
#
# COMPACT_ATOMS: atom_id res chain seq x y z
N MET A 1 104.39 55.06 -33.50
CA MET A 1 104.82 53.72 -33.04
C MET A 1 105.26 52.92 -34.26
N PRO A 2 106.55 52.56 -34.39
CA PRO A 2 107.06 51.89 -35.58
C PRO A 2 106.51 50.45 -35.67
N ARG A 3 106.22 50.01 -36.90
CA ARG A 3 105.74 48.67 -37.23
C ARG A 3 106.79 47.62 -36.80
N PRO A 4 106.41 46.50 -36.15
CA PRO A 4 107.37 45.45 -35.85
C PRO A 4 107.81 44.77 -37.15
N ALA A 5 109.13 44.56 -37.26
CA ALA A 5 109.80 44.04 -38.44
C ALA A 5 109.24 42.67 -38.87
N ILE A 6 108.99 42.54 -40.17
CA ILE A 6 108.70 41.26 -40.81
C ILE A 6 109.99 40.45 -40.78
N ALA A 7 110.17 39.60 -39.76
CA ALA A 7 111.25 38.62 -39.77
C ALA A 7 111.08 37.75 -41.02
N THR A 8 112.11 37.69 -41.88
CA THR A 8 112.04 36.90 -43.11
C THR A 8 112.04 35.40 -42.76
N PRO A 9 111.47 34.53 -43.62
CA PRO A 9 111.40 33.09 -43.36
C PRO A 9 112.76 32.45 -43.07
N GLU A 10 113.82 32.95 -43.72
CA GLU A 10 115.20 32.51 -43.50
C GLU A 10 115.76 32.94 -42.15
N GLN A 11 115.40 34.13 -41.66
CA GLN A 11 115.76 34.59 -40.30
C GLN A 11 115.04 33.77 -39.24
N ILE A 12 113.78 33.42 -39.46
CA ILE A 12 113.03 32.53 -38.57
C ILE A 12 113.71 31.16 -38.52
N ARG A 13 114.10 30.61 -39.69
CA ARG A 13 114.78 29.32 -39.80
C ARG A 13 116.15 29.32 -39.11
N SER A 14 116.99 30.32 -39.35
CA SER A 14 118.32 30.40 -38.74
C SER A 14 118.24 30.55 -37.22
N THR A 15 117.25 31.31 -36.71
CA THR A 15 117.03 31.49 -35.27
C THR A 15 116.50 30.22 -34.60
N ILE A 16 115.65 29.45 -35.29
CA ILE A 16 115.21 28.12 -34.80
C ILE A 16 116.39 27.16 -34.74
N LEU A 17 117.22 27.11 -35.78
CA LEU A 17 118.42 26.26 -35.81
C LEU A 17 119.44 26.69 -34.73
N SER A 18 119.62 27.99 -34.51
CA SER A 18 120.51 28.48 -33.44
C SER A 18 119.97 28.12 -32.05
N MET A 19 118.65 28.17 -31.83
CA MET A 19 118.04 27.73 -30.57
C MET A 19 118.23 26.23 -30.32
N LEU A 20 118.30 25.42 -31.37
CA LEU A 20 118.58 23.99 -31.28
C LEU A 20 120.06 23.71 -31.03
N THR A 21 120.98 24.47 -31.65
CA THR A 21 122.43 24.34 -31.38
C THR A 21 122.82 24.86 -29.99
N ASP A 22 122.20 25.94 -29.53
CA ASP A 22 122.39 26.50 -28.18
C ASP A 22 121.96 25.49 -27.09
N ALA A 23 121.01 24.61 -27.40
CA ALA A 23 120.55 23.57 -26.48
C ALA A 23 121.53 22.38 -26.36
N HIS A 24 122.63 22.33 -27.13
CA HIS A 24 123.73 21.36 -27.03
C HIS A 24 123.30 19.88 -26.97
N ASP A 25 122.42 19.46 -27.89
CA ASP A 25 121.98 18.07 -27.99
C ASP A 25 122.53 17.39 -29.26
N ALA A 26 123.49 16.47 -29.09
CA ALA A 26 124.17 15.75 -30.16
C ALA A 26 123.49 14.41 -30.56
N ALA A 27 122.15 14.33 -30.48
CA ALA A 27 121.38 13.12 -30.82
C ALA A 27 120.09 13.46 -31.59
N PRO A 28 119.59 12.57 -32.48
CA PRO A 28 118.59 12.92 -33.49
C PRO A 28 117.25 13.38 -32.91
N ALA A 29 116.64 14.37 -33.58
CA ALA A 29 115.51 15.16 -33.10
C ALA A 29 114.17 14.41 -33.13
N SER A 30 113.59 14.11 -31.97
CA SER A 30 112.18 13.69 -31.86
C SER A 30 111.24 14.91 -31.77
N ARG A 31 110.01 14.75 -32.27
CA ARG A 31 109.00 15.81 -32.34
C ARG A 31 108.72 16.49 -30.98
N GLU A 32 108.63 15.68 -29.92
CA GLU A 32 108.39 16.17 -28.56
C GLU A 32 109.55 17.03 -28.02
N ARG A 33 110.80 16.70 -28.39
CA ARG A 33 111.99 17.45 -27.98
C ARG A 33 112.08 18.80 -28.70
N PHE A 34 111.83 18.83 -30.01
CA PHE A 34 111.78 20.07 -30.79
C PHE A 34 110.80 21.08 -30.19
N ARG A 35 109.59 20.64 -29.80
CA ARG A 35 108.56 21.48 -29.17
C ARG A 35 108.90 21.96 -27.76
N ARG A 36 109.77 21.26 -27.04
CA ARG A 36 110.24 21.68 -25.71
C ARG A 36 111.22 22.85 -25.79
N VAL A 37 112.10 22.82 -26.80
CA VAL A 37 113.13 23.84 -27.04
C VAL A 37 112.54 25.04 -27.78
N VAL A 38 111.78 24.79 -28.84
CA VAL A 38 111.22 25.80 -29.73
C VAL A 38 109.73 25.96 -29.47
N SER A 39 109.32 27.15 -29.03
CA SER A 39 107.91 27.53 -28.92
C SER A 39 107.67 28.89 -29.54
N VAL A 40 106.44 29.14 -30.00
CA VAL A 40 106.06 30.41 -30.63
C VAL A 40 106.45 31.60 -29.73
N ARG A 41 106.24 31.48 -28.42
CA ARG A 41 106.59 32.51 -27.44
C ARG A 41 108.10 32.73 -27.30
N LYS A 42 108.91 31.66 -27.27
CA LYS A 42 110.38 31.77 -27.16
C LYS A 42 110.99 32.33 -28.45
N LEU A 43 110.46 31.92 -29.59
CA LEU A 43 110.88 32.39 -30.90
C LEU A 43 110.53 33.87 -31.11
N GLN A 44 109.31 34.27 -30.72
CA GLN A 44 108.87 35.66 -30.76
C GLN A 44 109.70 36.57 -29.83
N ALA A 45 110.08 36.07 -28.64
CA ALA A 45 110.94 36.80 -27.72
C ALA A 45 112.37 37.04 -28.27
N ARG A 46 112.92 36.10 -29.06
CA ARG A 46 114.24 36.26 -29.70
C ARG A 46 114.23 37.07 -30.98
N LEU A 47 113.13 37.04 -31.73
CA LEU A 47 112.96 37.84 -32.95
C LEU A 47 112.46 39.27 -32.69
N GLY A 48 112.08 39.59 -31.45
CA GLY A 48 111.59 40.92 -31.06
C GLY A 48 110.17 41.25 -31.55
N GLY A 49 109.44 40.28 -32.08
CA GLY A 49 108.09 40.45 -32.63
C GLY A 49 107.76 39.46 -33.76
N GLY A 50 106.53 39.47 -34.24
CA GLY A 50 106.04 38.62 -35.33
C GLY A 50 104.61 38.11 -35.12
N ASP A 51 103.93 37.78 -36.21
CA ASP A 51 102.59 37.19 -36.18
C ASP A 51 102.66 35.73 -35.67
N PRO A 52 101.99 35.38 -34.55
CA PRO A 52 102.05 34.05 -33.96
C PRO A 52 101.57 32.94 -34.92
N ALA A 53 100.64 33.23 -35.83
CA ALA A 53 100.14 32.23 -36.78
C ALA A 53 101.15 31.93 -37.90
N ALA A 54 101.95 32.94 -38.31
CA ALA A 54 103.02 32.77 -39.29
C ALA A 54 104.23 32.04 -38.66
N LEU A 55 104.60 32.41 -37.43
CA LEU A 55 105.65 31.74 -36.66
C LEU A 55 105.29 30.27 -36.38
N GLY A 56 104.03 29.97 -36.01
CA GLY A 56 103.57 28.60 -35.80
C GLY A 56 103.66 27.73 -37.06
N ARG A 57 103.33 28.28 -38.23
CA ARG A 57 103.47 27.57 -39.52
C ARG A 57 104.93 27.33 -39.88
N ALA A 58 105.81 28.32 -39.70
CA ALA A 58 107.24 28.18 -39.93
C ALA A 58 107.89 27.16 -38.96
N ILE A 59 107.50 27.17 -37.68
CA ILE A 59 107.94 26.18 -36.69
C ILE A 59 107.50 24.77 -37.11
N ASN A 60 106.25 24.58 -37.55
CA ASN A 60 105.77 23.26 -37.99
C ASN A 60 106.46 22.77 -39.27
N ALA A 61 106.79 23.67 -40.21
CA ALA A 61 107.53 23.32 -41.42
C ALA A 61 108.97 22.89 -41.07
N VAL A 62 109.67 23.66 -40.23
CA VAL A 62 111.02 23.32 -39.76
C VAL A 62 111.00 22.08 -38.86
N GLU A 63 109.96 21.88 -38.04
CA GLU A 63 109.75 20.64 -37.26
C GLU A 63 109.67 19.43 -38.19
N ALA A 64 108.87 19.50 -39.24
CA ALA A 64 108.72 18.41 -40.21
C ALA A 64 110.04 18.11 -40.93
N GLU A 65 110.78 19.14 -41.34
CA GLU A 65 112.08 18.99 -42.00
C GLU A 65 113.16 18.39 -41.07
N VAL A 66 113.27 18.89 -39.83
CA VAL A 66 114.28 18.43 -38.86
C VAL A 66 113.96 17.02 -38.35
N VAL A 67 112.69 16.69 -38.15
CA VAL A 67 112.28 15.33 -37.77
C VAL A 67 112.45 14.36 -38.95
N ALA A 68 112.16 14.77 -40.19
CA ALA A 68 112.44 13.95 -41.37
C ALA A 68 113.94 13.68 -41.55
N ALA A 69 114.78 14.72 -41.44
CA ALA A 69 116.24 14.59 -41.48
C ALA A 69 116.79 13.77 -40.29
N GLY A 70 116.14 13.84 -39.13
CA GLY A 70 116.48 13.05 -37.95
C GLY A 70 116.12 11.57 -38.09
N ILE A 71 115.08 11.23 -38.86
CA ILE A 71 114.71 9.85 -39.20
C ILE A 71 115.72 9.25 -40.18
N ASP A 72 116.21 10.03 -41.15
CA ASP A 72 117.27 9.61 -42.09
C ASP A 72 118.62 9.39 -41.39
N GLN A 73 118.86 10.04 -40.24
CA GLN A 73 120.06 9.85 -39.42
C GLN A 73 119.99 8.68 -38.43
N ILE A 74 118.85 7.99 -38.30
CA ILE A 74 118.80 6.70 -37.61
C ILE A 74 119.39 5.65 -38.56
N ALA A 75 120.72 5.69 -38.70
CA ALA A 75 121.50 4.62 -39.29
C ALA A 75 121.44 3.42 -38.34
N ILE A 76 120.49 2.53 -38.58
CA ILE A 76 120.56 1.15 -38.07
C ILE A 76 121.80 0.53 -38.74
N PRO A 77 122.81 0.08 -37.99
CA PRO A 77 124.06 -0.41 -38.59
C PRO A 77 123.80 -1.64 -39.47
N GLU A 78 124.24 -1.52 -40.72
CA GLU A 78 124.27 -2.49 -41.83
C GLU A 78 123.36 -3.73 -41.71
N LEU A 79 122.04 -3.50 -41.84
CA LEU A 79 121.19 -4.52 -42.44
C LEU A 79 121.34 -4.42 -43.96
N PRO A 80 121.63 -5.51 -44.68
CA PRO A 80 121.61 -5.52 -46.13
C PRO A 80 120.27 -4.99 -46.66
N PRO A 81 120.27 -4.19 -47.74
CA PRO A 81 119.08 -3.48 -48.23
C PRO A 81 117.90 -4.44 -48.45
N ASP A 82 118.16 -5.61 -49.02
CA ASP A 82 117.17 -6.68 -49.24
C ASP A 82 116.49 -7.17 -47.94
N VAL A 83 117.23 -7.22 -46.83
CA VAL A 83 116.68 -7.63 -45.51
C VAL A 83 115.85 -6.49 -44.90
N SER A 84 116.27 -5.24 -45.08
CA SER A 84 115.53 -4.08 -44.60
C SER A 84 114.20 -3.89 -45.33
N ASP A 85 114.15 -4.19 -46.64
CA ASP A 85 112.94 -4.15 -47.45
C ASP A 85 112.01 -5.30 -47.08
N LEU A 86 112.53 -6.51 -46.87
CA LEU A 86 111.74 -7.65 -46.39
C LEU A 86 111.15 -7.36 -45.00
N MET A 87 111.93 -6.80 -44.08
CA MET A 87 111.44 -6.41 -42.74
C MET A 87 110.38 -5.31 -42.80
N ARG A 88 110.52 -4.31 -43.68
CA ARG A 88 109.49 -3.30 -43.92
C ARG A 88 108.22 -3.92 -44.50
N GLN A 89 108.33 -4.84 -45.45
CA GLN A 89 107.19 -5.55 -46.03
C GLN A 89 106.47 -6.42 -44.99
N LEU A 90 107.21 -7.18 -44.17
CA LEU A 90 106.65 -7.98 -43.09
C LEU A 90 105.99 -7.11 -42.02
N TRP A 91 106.61 -5.97 -41.66
CA TRP A 91 106.02 -5.01 -40.72
C TRP A 91 104.75 -4.38 -41.30
N GLN A 92 104.75 -3.95 -42.56
CA GLN A 92 103.57 -3.40 -43.24
C GLN A 92 102.45 -4.44 -43.34
N ALA A 93 102.77 -5.71 -43.64
CA ALA A 93 101.80 -6.80 -43.66
C ALA A 93 101.21 -7.07 -42.26
N ALA A 94 102.06 -7.11 -41.22
CA ALA A 94 101.61 -7.31 -39.84
C ALA A 94 100.73 -6.15 -39.34
N VAL A 95 101.11 -4.90 -39.63
CA VAL A 95 100.29 -3.71 -39.33
C VAL A 95 99.00 -3.72 -40.13
N GLY A 96 99.02 -4.16 -41.39
CA GLY A 96 97.82 -4.35 -42.22
C GLY A 96 96.83 -5.33 -41.59
N VAL A 97 97.30 -6.51 -41.17
CA VAL A 97 96.47 -7.52 -40.49
C VAL A 97 95.91 -6.98 -39.17
N GLN A 98 96.72 -6.29 -38.36
CA GLN A 98 96.25 -5.68 -37.11
C GLN A 98 95.21 -4.57 -37.35
N LEU A 99 95.40 -3.74 -38.38
CA LEU A 99 94.41 -2.71 -38.75
C LEU A 99 93.11 -3.34 -39.26
N ASP A 100 93.19 -4.44 -40.01
CA ASP A 100 92.02 -5.21 -40.46
C ASP A 100 91.27 -5.85 -39.29
N GLU A 101 91.97 -6.40 -38.30
CA GLU A 101 91.37 -6.91 -37.05
C GLU A 101 90.70 -5.79 -36.26
N VAL A 102 91.36 -4.64 -36.09
CA VAL A 102 90.75 -3.47 -35.43
C VAL A 102 89.54 -2.97 -36.20
N ALA A 103 89.57 -2.98 -37.53
CA ALA A 103 88.42 -2.61 -38.35
C ALA A 103 87.27 -3.61 -38.22
N LYS A 104 87.55 -4.92 -38.15
CA LYS A 104 86.55 -5.96 -37.86
C LYS A 104 85.94 -5.78 -36.48
N LEU A 105 86.76 -5.65 -35.44
CA LEU A 105 86.29 -5.41 -34.07
C LEU A 105 85.45 -4.14 -33.96
N LYS A 106 85.81 -3.07 -34.67
CA LYS A 106 84.99 -1.85 -34.73
C LYS A 106 83.61 -2.11 -35.37
N ARG A 107 83.55 -2.88 -36.47
CA ARG A 107 82.27 -3.26 -37.09
C ARG A 107 81.44 -4.12 -36.15
N GLU A 108 82.03 -5.16 -35.57
CA GLU A 108 81.36 -6.04 -34.61
C GLU A 108 80.85 -5.25 -33.39
N ALA A 109 81.62 -4.31 -32.86
CA ALA A 109 81.19 -3.45 -31.76
C ALA A 109 80.04 -2.51 -32.14
N LEU A 110 80.06 -1.97 -33.36
CA LEU A 110 78.95 -1.16 -33.90
C LEU A 110 77.69 -2.02 -34.08
N ASP A 111 77.81 -3.21 -34.66
CA ASP A 111 76.70 -4.14 -34.86
C ASP A 111 76.09 -4.57 -33.51
N VAL A 112 76.91 -4.88 -32.50
CA VAL A 112 76.43 -5.18 -31.14
C VAL A 112 75.75 -3.98 -30.51
N ALA A 113 76.27 -2.77 -30.68
CA ALA A 113 75.67 -1.55 -30.15
C ALA A 113 74.31 -1.23 -30.81
N GLU A 114 74.21 -1.39 -32.12
CA GLU A 114 72.95 -1.22 -32.87
C GLU A 114 71.92 -2.27 -32.45
N ASN A 115 72.31 -3.54 -32.34
CA ASN A 115 71.44 -4.62 -31.87
C ASN A 115 70.96 -4.39 -30.43
N ALA A 116 71.86 -3.95 -29.53
CA ALA A 116 71.51 -3.62 -28.16
C ALA A 116 70.52 -2.45 -28.10
N LYS A 117 70.72 -1.42 -28.94
CA LYS A 117 69.80 -0.29 -29.04
C LYS A 117 68.43 -0.71 -29.56
N ALA A 118 68.37 -1.51 -30.62
CA ALA A 118 67.11 -2.05 -31.14
C ALA A 118 66.37 -2.88 -30.08
N ALA A 119 67.08 -3.73 -29.32
CA ALA A 119 66.49 -4.50 -28.23
C ALA A 119 65.97 -3.60 -27.08
N MET A 120 66.68 -2.51 -26.76
CA MET A 120 66.23 -1.52 -25.79
C MET A 120 64.95 -0.83 -26.27
N ASP A 121 64.91 -0.37 -27.51
CA ASP A 121 63.74 0.30 -28.11
C ASP A 121 62.53 -0.65 -28.15
N ASP A 122 62.71 -1.91 -28.56
CA ASP A 122 61.67 -2.95 -28.54
C ASP A 122 61.16 -3.21 -27.11
N SER A 123 62.05 -3.28 -26.14
CA SER A 123 61.67 -3.48 -24.73
C SER A 123 60.90 -2.28 -24.18
N ALA A 124 61.26 -1.06 -24.57
CA ALA A 124 60.58 0.16 -24.18
C ALA A 124 59.15 0.18 -24.74
N LEU A 125 58.98 -0.15 -26.03
CA LEU A 125 57.66 -0.28 -26.66
C LEU A 125 56.79 -1.33 -25.96
N ARG A 126 57.34 -2.50 -25.62
CA ARG A 126 56.60 -3.53 -24.86
C ARG A 126 56.15 -3.02 -23.50
N VAL A 127 57.00 -2.27 -22.79
CA VAL A 127 56.65 -1.67 -21.50
C VAL A 127 55.53 -0.64 -21.66
N GLU A 128 55.53 0.16 -22.72
CA GLU A 128 54.45 1.11 -23.00
C GLU A 128 53.13 0.41 -23.29
N VAL A 129 53.13 -0.65 -24.10
CA VAL A 129 51.94 -1.47 -24.37
C VAL A 129 51.40 -2.08 -23.08
N LEU A 130 52.25 -2.71 -22.26
CA LEU A 130 51.82 -3.30 -20.99
C LEU A 130 51.28 -2.26 -20.00
N LYS A 131 51.81 -1.02 -20.01
CA LYS A 131 51.26 0.08 -19.21
C LYS A 131 49.88 0.49 -19.69
N ALA A 132 49.66 0.56 -21.01
CA ALA A 132 48.35 0.85 -21.58
C ALA A 132 47.34 -0.24 -21.21
N GLU A 133 47.67 -1.52 -21.41
CA GLU A 133 46.83 -2.66 -21.02
C GLU A 133 46.51 -2.65 -19.51
N LEU A 134 47.50 -2.40 -18.65
CA LEU A 134 47.28 -2.26 -17.21
C LEU A 134 46.33 -1.11 -16.87
N SER A 135 46.40 0.01 -17.60
CA SER A 135 45.50 1.14 -17.39
C SER A 135 44.06 0.81 -17.83
N GLU A 136 43.88 0.09 -18.94
CA GLU A 136 42.59 -0.36 -19.42
C GLU A 136 41.96 -1.38 -18.45
N LEU A 137 42.73 -2.37 -17.99
CA LEU A 137 42.25 -3.36 -17.02
C LEU A 137 41.85 -2.72 -15.69
N ARG A 138 42.59 -1.71 -15.22
CA ARG A 138 42.20 -0.93 -14.03
C ARG A 138 40.91 -0.14 -14.26
N GLY A 139 40.73 0.43 -15.44
CA GLY A 139 39.48 1.10 -15.83
C GLY A 139 38.29 0.14 -15.84
N LEU A 140 38.45 -1.04 -16.44
CA LEU A 140 37.42 -2.08 -16.44
C LEU A 140 37.09 -2.57 -15.03
N LEU A 141 38.10 -2.76 -14.17
CA LEU A 141 37.90 -3.17 -12.78
C LEU A 141 37.14 -2.10 -11.98
N ALA A 142 37.51 -0.82 -12.14
CA ALA A 142 36.80 0.28 -11.51
C ALA A 142 35.33 0.37 -11.96
N ALA A 143 35.05 0.18 -13.26
CA ALA A 143 33.68 0.13 -13.79
C ALA A 143 32.88 -1.05 -13.19
N ARG A 144 33.50 -2.22 -13.05
CA ARG A 144 32.88 -3.39 -12.41
C ARG A 144 32.60 -3.15 -10.93
N ASP A 145 33.49 -2.48 -10.22
CA ASP A 145 33.28 -2.13 -8.82
C ASP A 145 32.11 -1.15 -8.67
N THR A 146 31.95 -0.18 -9.59
CA THR A 146 30.79 0.72 -9.59
C THR A 146 29.48 -0.01 -9.90
N ASP A 147 29.48 -0.92 -10.89
CA ASP A 147 28.30 -1.75 -11.21
C ASP A 147 27.89 -2.61 -10.01
N LEU A 148 28.87 -3.19 -9.32
CA LEU A 148 28.66 -4.06 -8.17
C LEU A 148 28.14 -3.27 -6.97
N ALA A 149 28.69 -2.08 -6.72
CA ALA A 149 28.18 -1.17 -5.69
C ALA A 149 26.71 -0.78 -5.97
N GLN A 150 26.37 -0.46 -7.21
CA GLN A 150 25.00 -0.14 -7.62
C GLN A 150 24.07 -1.33 -7.41
N ALA A 151 24.44 -2.52 -7.88
CA ALA A 151 23.63 -3.74 -7.70
C ALA A 151 23.42 -4.10 -6.22
N ARG A 152 24.42 -3.85 -5.35
CA ARG A 152 24.28 -4.03 -3.90
C ARG A 152 23.31 -3.02 -3.29
N ALA A 153 23.35 -1.76 -3.72
CA ALA A 153 22.42 -0.72 -3.29
C ALA A 153 20.98 -1.06 -3.71
N ASP A 154 20.77 -1.45 -4.98
CA ASP A 154 19.47 -1.84 -5.51
C ASP A 154 18.90 -3.06 -4.78
N ARG A 155 19.73 -4.08 -4.53
CA ARG A 155 19.34 -5.25 -3.72
C ARG A 155 18.93 -4.83 -2.30
N GLY A 156 19.66 -3.89 -1.69
CA GLY A 156 19.33 -3.33 -0.39
C GLY A 156 17.94 -2.67 -0.40
N ALA A 157 17.68 -1.80 -1.37
CA ALA A 157 16.40 -1.13 -1.53
C ALA A 157 15.24 -2.12 -1.76
N LEU A 158 15.41 -3.10 -2.66
CA LEU A 158 14.41 -4.14 -2.90
C LEU A 158 14.14 -5.00 -1.66
N SER A 159 15.17 -5.31 -0.87
CA SER A 159 14.99 -6.06 0.38
C SER A 159 14.17 -5.29 1.42
N GLN A 160 14.37 -3.97 1.51
CA GLN A 160 13.59 -3.10 2.39
C GLN A 160 12.13 -3.01 1.94
N GLN A 161 11.89 -2.86 0.63
CA GLN A 161 10.54 -2.87 0.06
C GLN A 161 9.82 -4.19 0.32
N LEU A 162 10.53 -5.32 0.17
CA LEU A 162 9.97 -6.65 0.44
C LEU A 162 9.58 -6.79 1.92
N GLN A 163 10.45 -6.36 2.84
CA GLN A 163 10.14 -6.36 4.28
C GLN A 163 8.93 -5.47 4.61
N ALA A 164 8.83 -4.29 4.00
CA ALA A 164 7.67 -3.40 4.18
C ALA A 164 6.37 -4.05 3.70
N LEU A 165 6.38 -4.63 2.49
CA LEU A 165 5.22 -5.34 1.92
C LEU A 165 4.84 -6.57 2.76
N GLN A 166 5.81 -7.29 3.32
CA GLN A 166 5.54 -8.40 4.23
C GLN A 166 4.82 -7.92 5.50
N ALA A 167 5.30 -6.83 6.11
CA ALA A 167 4.68 -6.25 7.29
C ALA A 167 3.25 -5.74 6.99
N GLU A 168 3.03 -5.09 5.85
CA GLU A 168 1.69 -4.65 5.43
C GLU A 168 0.75 -5.84 5.22
N HIS A 169 1.24 -6.91 4.60
CA HIS A 169 0.45 -8.11 4.34
C HIS A 169 0.11 -8.88 5.63
N GLU A 170 1.02 -8.94 6.60
CA GLU A 170 0.74 -9.48 7.93
C GLU A 170 -0.31 -8.62 8.66
N ALA A 171 -0.16 -7.29 8.64
CA ALA A 171 -1.15 -6.39 9.23
C ALA A 171 -2.54 -6.54 8.60
N LEU A 172 -2.63 -6.71 7.28
CA LEU A 172 -3.90 -6.96 6.58
C LEU A 172 -4.50 -8.32 6.94
N ARG A 173 -3.68 -9.36 7.11
CA ARG A 173 -4.14 -10.68 7.56
C ARG A 173 -4.72 -10.62 8.97
N ASP A 174 -4.08 -9.90 9.88
CA ASP A 174 -4.57 -9.71 11.24
C ASP A 174 -5.86 -8.89 11.26
N ALA A 175 -5.94 -7.83 10.44
CA ALA A 175 -7.16 -7.03 10.27
C ALA A 175 -8.32 -7.87 9.70
N LEU A 176 -8.05 -8.78 8.75
CA LEU A 176 -9.05 -9.69 8.21
C LEU A 176 -9.51 -10.70 9.29
N ALA A 177 -8.58 -11.30 10.02
CA ALA A 177 -8.89 -12.25 11.07
C ALA A 177 -9.76 -11.61 12.16
N THR A 178 -9.40 -10.40 12.62
CA THR A 178 -10.19 -9.65 13.60
C THR A 178 -11.58 -9.29 13.06
N ALA A 179 -11.69 -8.79 11.83
CA ALA A 179 -12.99 -8.51 11.20
C ALA A 179 -13.87 -9.78 11.07
N HIS A 180 -13.28 -10.93 10.77
CA HIS A 180 -13.99 -12.20 10.70
C HIS A 180 -14.50 -12.65 12.08
N THR A 181 -13.67 -12.57 13.12
CA THR A 181 -14.09 -12.88 14.50
C THR A 181 -15.20 -11.94 14.99
N HIS A 182 -15.13 -10.65 14.65
CA HIS A 182 -16.16 -9.68 14.99
C HIS A 182 -17.48 -9.98 14.27
N THR A 183 -17.43 -10.25 12.96
CA THR A 183 -18.63 -10.57 12.16
C THR A 183 -19.30 -11.86 12.67
N THR A 184 -18.51 -12.89 12.97
CA THR A 184 -19.04 -14.15 13.52
C THR A 184 -19.64 -13.96 14.91
N ALA A 185 -19.02 -13.15 15.78
CA ALA A 185 -19.59 -12.80 17.08
C ALA A 185 -20.93 -12.06 16.94
N GLN A 186 -21.00 -11.06 16.08
CA GLN A 186 -22.24 -10.33 15.80
C GLN A 186 -23.35 -11.24 15.25
N GLN A 187 -23.02 -12.14 14.33
CA GLN A 187 -23.97 -13.13 13.81
C GLN A 187 -24.52 -14.04 14.93
N GLN A 188 -23.67 -14.48 15.85
CA GLN A 188 -24.09 -15.29 17.00
C GLN A 188 -24.98 -14.48 17.96
N GLU A 189 -24.65 -13.22 18.23
CA GLU A 189 -25.47 -12.33 19.06
C GLU A 189 -26.84 -12.08 18.42
N HIS A 190 -26.89 -11.80 17.13
CA HIS A 190 -28.13 -11.65 16.39
C HIS A 190 -28.97 -12.94 16.42
N ALA A 191 -28.36 -14.10 16.18
CA ALA A 191 -29.06 -15.38 16.25
C ALA A 191 -29.64 -15.64 17.64
N LYS A 192 -28.90 -15.33 18.72
CA LYS A 192 -29.39 -15.42 20.11
C LYS A 192 -30.57 -14.48 20.34
N SER A 193 -30.46 -13.22 19.93
CA SER A 193 -31.53 -12.23 20.11
C SER A 193 -32.83 -12.62 19.38
N LEU A 194 -32.72 -13.20 18.18
CA LEU A 194 -33.87 -13.71 17.43
C LEU A 194 -34.50 -14.92 18.11
N ALA A 195 -33.69 -15.86 18.61
CA ALA A 195 -34.19 -17.01 19.35
C ALA A 195 -34.94 -16.58 20.64
N GLU A 196 -34.40 -15.60 21.38
CA GLU A 196 -35.08 -15.04 22.55
C GLU A 196 -36.40 -14.34 22.19
N ALA A 197 -36.42 -13.56 21.11
CA ALA A 197 -37.63 -12.90 20.64
C ALA A 197 -38.71 -13.91 20.22
N GLN A 198 -38.32 -14.97 19.51
CA GLN A 198 -39.21 -16.08 19.15
C GLN A 198 -39.78 -16.78 20.39
N GLN A 199 -38.93 -17.10 21.37
CA GLN A 199 -39.40 -17.71 22.63
C GLN A 199 -40.38 -16.81 23.38
N ARG A 200 -40.15 -15.49 23.42
CA ARG A 200 -41.08 -14.54 24.04
C ARG A 200 -42.40 -14.48 23.28
N TYR A 201 -42.37 -14.44 21.95
CA TYR A 201 -43.57 -14.46 21.11
C TYR A 201 -44.37 -15.76 21.31
N ASP A 202 -43.71 -16.90 21.33
CA ASP A 202 -44.33 -18.20 21.58
C ASP A 202 -44.94 -18.28 22.99
N GLY A 203 -44.27 -17.68 23.99
CA GLY A 203 -44.79 -17.55 25.34
C GLY A 203 -46.06 -16.70 25.41
N LEU A 204 -46.02 -15.50 24.82
CA LEU A 204 -47.16 -14.58 24.77
C LEU A 204 -48.34 -15.16 23.99
N SER A 205 -48.08 -15.83 22.86
CA SER A 205 -49.15 -16.46 22.06
C SER A 205 -49.84 -17.59 22.84
N LYS A 206 -49.07 -18.41 23.58
CA LYS A 206 -49.65 -19.43 24.48
C LYS A 206 -50.47 -18.80 25.60
N GLN A 207 -49.97 -17.73 26.23
CA GLN A 207 -50.71 -17.00 27.27
C GLN A 207 -52.02 -16.44 26.72
N LEU A 208 -52.01 -15.78 25.56
CA LEU A 208 -53.21 -15.25 24.93
C LEU A 208 -54.22 -16.35 24.56
N MET A 209 -53.76 -17.51 24.11
CA MET A 209 -54.64 -18.67 23.86
C MET A 209 -55.26 -19.22 25.15
N GLN A 210 -54.51 -19.22 26.26
CA GLN A 210 -55.04 -19.63 27.57
C GLN A 210 -56.05 -18.61 28.11
N GLU A 211 -55.73 -17.32 28.07
CA GLU A 211 -56.62 -16.24 28.51
C GLU A 211 -57.91 -16.22 27.71
N THR A 212 -57.84 -16.33 26.38
CA THR A 212 -59.03 -16.39 25.52
C THR A 212 -59.86 -17.65 25.78
N ALA A 213 -59.24 -18.79 26.09
CA ALA A 213 -59.97 -19.99 26.50
C ALA A 213 -60.68 -19.81 27.85
N MET A 214 -60.00 -19.20 28.84
CA MET A 214 -60.60 -18.89 30.15
C MET A 214 -61.76 -17.89 30.02
N GLN A 215 -61.60 -16.84 29.20
CA GLN A 215 -62.66 -15.87 28.92
C GLN A 215 -63.88 -16.53 28.28
N ARG A 216 -63.69 -17.42 27.29
CA ARG A 216 -64.81 -18.19 26.69
C ARG A 216 -65.52 -19.06 27.73
N GLN A 217 -64.78 -19.73 28.60
CA GLN A 217 -65.36 -20.55 29.65
C GLN A 217 -66.15 -19.71 30.66
N ALA A 218 -65.62 -18.55 31.07
CA ALA A 218 -66.31 -17.61 31.96
C ALA A 218 -67.61 -17.10 31.33
N LEU A 219 -67.57 -16.67 30.06
CA LEU A 219 -68.76 -16.23 29.32
C LEU A 219 -69.80 -17.35 29.20
N GLN A 220 -69.39 -18.59 28.94
CA GLN A 220 -70.30 -19.73 28.89
C GLN A 220 -70.99 -19.98 30.25
N GLN A 221 -70.24 -19.85 31.36
CA GLN A 221 -70.80 -19.98 32.70
C GLN A 221 -71.81 -18.86 33.01
N GLU A 222 -71.51 -17.61 32.63
CA GLU A 222 -72.42 -16.49 32.78
C GLU A 222 -73.69 -16.66 31.94
N GLN A 223 -73.56 -17.08 30.68
CA GLN A 223 -74.70 -17.40 29.82
C GLN A 223 -75.58 -18.49 30.44
N ASN A 224 -74.96 -19.55 30.96
CA ASN A 224 -75.70 -20.62 31.63
C ASN A 224 -76.41 -20.11 32.90
N ARG A 225 -75.76 -19.23 33.68
CA ARG A 225 -76.33 -18.61 34.89
C ARG A 225 -77.53 -17.72 34.53
N ILE A 226 -77.37 -16.78 33.62
CA ILE A 226 -78.45 -15.89 33.16
C ILE A 226 -79.57 -16.70 32.53
N GLY A 227 -79.25 -17.71 31.70
CA GLY A 227 -80.24 -18.61 31.11
C GLY A 227 -81.04 -19.39 32.16
N SER A 228 -80.41 -19.82 33.26
CA SER A 228 -81.12 -20.47 34.37
C SER A 228 -82.02 -19.48 35.15
N GLN A 229 -81.57 -18.24 35.34
CA GLN A 229 -82.33 -17.18 35.99
C GLN A 229 -83.54 -16.76 35.14
N LEU A 230 -83.38 -16.65 33.82
CA LEU A 230 -84.46 -16.37 32.87
C LEU A 230 -85.51 -17.49 32.91
N LYS A 231 -85.10 -18.76 32.80
CA LYS A 231 -86.02 -19.90 32.91
C LYS A 231 -86.78 -19.93 34.24
N PHE A 232 -86.11 -19.55 35.34
CA PHE A 232 -86.76 -19.44 36.64
C PHE A 232 -87.79 -18.29 36.68
N ALA A 233 -87.42 -17.13 36.15
CA ALA A 233 -88.31 -15.97 36.05
C ALA A 233 -89.52 -16.25 35.14
N GLU A 234 -89.32 -16.90 33.99
CA GLU A 234 -90.38 -17.35 33.08
C GLU A 234 -91.37 -18.28 33.79
N ARG A 235 -90.88 -19.29 34.52
CA ARG A 235 -91.73 -20.18 35.33
C ARG A 235 -92.50 -19.41 36.39
N ARG A 236 -91.85 -18.44 37.06
CA ARG A 236 -92.50 -17.61 38.07
C ARG A 236 -93.60 -16.75 37.45
N ILE A 237 -93.37 -16.16 36.28
CA ILE A 237 -94.38 -15.39 35.54
C ILE A 237 -95.55 -16.30 35.18
N ALA A 238 -95.31 -17.48 34.60
CA ALA A 238 -96.36 -18.43 34.24
C ALA A 238 -97.23 -18.83 35.45
N THR A 239 -96.62 -19.13 36.61
CA THR A 239 -97.38 -19.43 37.84
C THR A 239 -98.20 -18.25 38.36
N LEU A 240 -97.69 -17.01 38.21
CA LEU A 240 -98.43 -15.81 38.57
C LEU A 240 -99.59 -15.54 37.59
N GLU A 241 -99.38 -15.76 36.29
CA GLU A 241 -100.44 -15.67 35.27
C GLU A 241 -101.55 -16.70 35.51
N GLU A 242 -101.19 -17.93 35.86
CA GLU A 242 -102.15 -18.97 36.26
C GLU A 242 -102.94 -18.56 37.51
N ALA A 243 -102.27 -18.08 38.56
CA ALA A 243 -102.93 -17.60 39.78
C ALA A 243 -103.84 -16.38 39.52
N VAL A 244 -103.44 -15.47 38.63
CA VAL A 244 -104.29 -14.35 38.20
C VAL A 244 -105.51 -14.85 37.43
N ALA A 245 -105.35 -15.83 36.53
CA ALA A 245 -106.45 -16.43 35.80
C ALA A 245 -107.43 -17.16 36.73
N GLU A 246 -106.92 -17.87 37.75
CA GLU A 246 -107.74 -18.47 38.81
C GLU A 246 -108.49 -17.42 39.61
N ALA A 247 -107.81 -16.40 40.13
CA ALA A 247 -108.47 -15.31 40.86
C ALA A 247 -109.52 -14.57 40.01
N GLN A 248 -109.31 -14.44 38.70
CA GLN A 248 -110.29 -13.89 37.77
C GLN A 248 -111.51 -14.81 37.59
N ARG A 249 -111.30 -16.13 37.51
CA ARG A 249 -112.39 -17.12 37.48
C ARG A 249 -113.18 -17.11 38.78
N ASP A 250 -112.50 -17.08 39.93
CA ASP A 250 -113.15 -17.01 41.25
C ASP A 250 -113.96 -15.71 41.39
N ALA A 251 -113.40 -14.57 40.99
CA ALA A 251 -114.12 -13.30 40.98
C ALA A 251 -115.30 -13.28 39.99
N ALA A 252 -115.22 -14.00 38.86
CA ALA A 252 -116.35 -14.18 37.95
C ALA A 252 -117.42 -15.07 38.58
N HIS A 253 -117.02 -16.18 39.22
CA HIS A 253 -117.92 -17.08 39.92
C HIS A 253 -118.63 -16.38 41.09
N GLU A 254 -117.93 -15.59 41.89
CA GLU A 254 -118.55 -14.76 42.93
C GLU A 254 -119.54 -13.74 42.34
N ARG A 255 -119.22 -13.11 41.20
CA ARG A 255 -120.16 -12.20 40.53
C ARG A 255 -121.39 -12.94 40.05
N ASP A 256 -121.25 -14.14 39.48
CA ASP A 256 -122.36 -14.98 39.04
C ASP A 256 -123.21 -15.44 40.22
N GLN A 257 -122.59 -15.86 41.34
CA GLN A 257 -123.27 -16.19 42.59
C GLN A 257 -124.00 -14.96 43.17
N ARG A 258 -123.38 -13.79 43.18
CA ARG A 258 -124.03 -12.53 43.62
C ARG A 258 -125.18 -12.17 42.69
N GLN A 259 -125.05 -12.34 41.38
CA GLN A 259 -126.14 -12.12 40.42
C GLN A 259 -127.27 -13.13 40.62
N ALA A 260 -126.95 -14.40 40.89
CA ALA A 260 -127.92 -15.43 41.22
C ALA A 260 -128.64 -15.11 42.54
N ALA A 261 -127.91 -14.76 43.62
CA ALA A 261 -128.48 -14.36 44.90
C ALA A 261 -129.31 -13.07 44.81
N VAL A 262 -128.90 -12.09 44.01
CA VAL A 262 -129.71 -10.89 43.71
C VAL A 262 -130.95 -11.29 42.90
N GLY A 263 -130.83 -12.20 41.95
CA GLY A 263 -131.94 -12.79 41.20
C GLY A 263 -132.94 -13.51 42.11
N GLU A 264 -132.46 -14.38 43.00
CA GLU A 264 -133.24 -15.08 44.01
C GLU A 264 -133.86 -14.11 45.01
N ALA A 265 -133.13 -13.13 45.53
CA ALA A 265 -133.68 -12.10 46.40
C ALA A 265 -134.74 -11.24 45.69
N SER A 266 -134.57 -10.98 44.40
CA SER A 266 -135.59 -10.30 43.59
C SER A 266 -136.81 -11.19 43.35
N ALA A 267 -136.62 -12.50 43.16
CA ALA A 267 -137.69 -13.49 43.05
C ALA A 267 -138.44 -13.64 44.38
N LEU A 268 -137.73 -13.71 45.51
CA LEU A 268 -138.31 -13.73 46.86
C LEU A 268 -139.03 -12.42 47.18
N LYS A 269 -138.50 -11.26 46.77
CA LYS A 269 -139.23 -9.98 46.86
C LYS A 269 -140.50 -10.00 46.01
N ALA A 270 -140.46 -10.55 44.80
CA ALA A 270 -141.64 -10.70 43.94
C ALA A 270 -142.66 -11.67 44.55
N ILE A 271 -142.22 -12.79 45.14
CA ILE A 271 -143.07 -13.75 45.86
C ILE A 271 -143.65 -13.11 47.12
N ASN A 272 -142.87 -12.39 47.93
CA ASN A 272 -143.37 -11.71 49.12
C ASN A 272 -144.35 -10.59 48.77
N ALA A 273 -144.10 -9.84 47.68
CA ALA A 273 -145.06 -8.88 47.14
C ALA A 273 -146.36 -9.57 46.68
N SER A 274 -146.25 -10.75 46.05
CA SER A 274 -147.39 -11.60 45.70
C SER A 274 -148.14 -12.10 46.94
N GLN A 275 -147.45 -12.63 47.96
CA GLN A 275 -148.05 -13.09 49.21
C GLN A 275 -148.68 -11.94 50.00
N ARG A 276 -148.08 -10.74 50.01
CA ARG A 276 -148.71 -9.54 50.58
C ARG A 276 -149.98 -9.15 49.82
N SER A 277 -149.97 -9.23 48.49
CA SER A 277 -151.20 -9.00 47.71
C SER A 277 -152.28 -10.04 48.02
N GLN A 278 -151.91 -11.31 48.24
CA GLN A 278 -152.83 -12.38 48.65
C GLN A 278 -153.34 -12.22 50.09
N LEU A 279 -152.49 -11.74 51.02
CA LEU A 279 -152.90 -11.43 52.39
C LEU A 279 -153.80 -10.20 52.44
N ASP A 280 -153.51 -9.15 51.67
CA ASP A 280 -154.41 -8.00 51.51
C ASP A 280 -155.76 -8.44 50.95
N GLU A 281 -155.79 -9.41 50.03
CA GLU A 281 -157.01 -9.99 49.48
C GLU A 281 -157.79 -10.81 50.53
N LEU A 282 -157.11 -11.61 51.37
CA LEU A 282 -157.74 -12.37 52.46
C LEU A 282 -158.24 -11.50 53.62
N VAL A 283 -157.52 -10.45 54.01
CA VAL A 283 -157.97 -9.46 55.01
C VAL A 283 -159.20 -8.70 54.49
N ARG A 284 -159.28 -8.45 53.19
CA ARG A 284 -160.47 -7.86 52.56
C ARG A 284 -161.69 -8.78 52.61
N VAL A 285 -161.49 -10.11 52.66
CA VAL A 285 -162.55 -11.12 52.72
C VAL A 285 -162.99 -11.43 54.16
N ALA A 286 -162.10 -11.30 55.16
CA ALA A 286 -162.41 -11.69 56.55
C ALA A 286 -163.15 -10.63 57.40
N LEU A 287 -163.35 -9.39 56.91
CA LEU A 287 -163.81 -8.27 57.74
C LEU A 287 -165.02 -7.46 57.19
N ALA A 288 -165.95 -8.06 56.42
CA ALA A 288 -167.14 -7.32 55.97
C ALA A 288 -168.48 -8.10 56.03
N PRO A 289 -169.48 -7.64 56.81
CA PRO A 289 -170.90 -8.02 56.74
C PRO A 289 -171.75 -7.14 55.75
N PRO A 290 -173.02 -7.52 55.42
CA PRO A 290 -173.75 -7.06 54.21
C PRO A 290 -174.96 -6.10 54.50
N PRO A 291 -175.83 -5.70 53.53
CA PRO A 291 -175.64 -4.61 52.57
C PRO A 291 -176.81 -3.56 52.56
N ALA A 292 -176.59 -2.33 52.05
CA ALA A 292 -177.68 -1.37 51.70
C ALA A 292 -177.20 -0.18 50.81
N PRO A 293 -178.09 0.55 50.10
CA PRO A 293 -177.85 1.04 48.72
C PRO A 293 -177.80 2.58 48.50
N LYS A 294 -177.52 2.93 47.23
CA LYS A 294 -177.79 4.17 46.45
C LYS A 294 -176.81 5.37 46.48
N GLN A 295 -176.20 5.56 45.30
CA GLN A 295 -176.13 6.79 44.46
C GLN A 295 -175.61 8.12 45.05
N ARG A 296 -174.45 8.61 44.60
CA ARG A 296 -174.28 9.61 43.50
C ARG A 296 -172.77 9.88 43.25
N ALA A 297 -172.41 10.08 41.97
CA ALA A 297 -171.10 10.47 41.43
C ALA A 297 -170.68 11.91 41.85
N PRO A 298 -169.41 12.39 41.77
CA PRO A 298 -168.54 12.38 40.56
C PRO A 298 -166.98 12.31 40.73
N ARG A 299 -166.31 12.19 39.56
CA ARG A 299 -164.98 12.74 39.11
C ARG A 299 -163.65 12.36 39.82
N ALA A 300 -162.81 11.57 39.12
CA ALA A 300 -161.64 12.00 38.32
C ALA A 300 -160.36 11.11 38.43
N VAL A 301 -159.71 10.95 37.26
CA VAL A 301 -158.33 10.53 36.93
C VAL A 301 -158.01 9.02 36.84
N SER A 302 -157.69 8.61 35.60
CA SER A 302 -157.26 7.26 35.19
C SER A 302 -155.77 7.27 34.83
N PRO A 303 -154.99 6.24 35.22
CA PRO A 303 -154.05 5.67 34.26
C PRO A 303 -153.85 4.14 34.41
N LYS A 304 -153.78 3.43 33.27
CA LYS A 304 -152.77 2.40 32.94
C LYS A 304 -153.16 1.61 31.70
N THR A 305 -152.18 1.42 30.82
CA THR A 305 -152.08 0.26 29.94
C THR A 305 -150.60 -0.06 29.70
N VAL A 306 -150.23 -1.31 29.99
CA VAL A 306 -149.53 -2.25 29.06
C VAL A 306 -148.07 -1.89 28.67
N SER A 307 -147.07 -2.74 28.48
CA SER A 307 -146.69 -4.12 28.84
C SER A 307 -145.30 -4.36 28.18
N LYS A 308 -144.50 -5.32 28.70
CA LYS A 308 -143.54 -6.20 27.97
C LYS A 308 -142.47 -5.61 27.01
N GLY A 309 -141.19 -5.88 27.33
CA GLY A 309 -140.39 -6.88 26.60
C GLY A 309 -139.23 -6.43 25.68
N ALA A 310 -138.12 -7.21 25.76
CA ALA A 310 -136.90 -7.27 24.91
C ALA A 310 -135.85 -6.14 25.11
N GLY A 311 -134.53 -6.34 25.15
CA GLY A 311 -133.64 -7.50 25.00
C GLY A 311 -132.22 -7.01 24.64
N VAL A 312 -131.18 -7.72 25.10
CA VAL A 312 -129.96 -8.07 24.34
C VAL A 312 -128.80 -7.03 24.13
N ARG A 313 -127.59 -7.54 24.45
CA ARG A 313 -126.19 -7.28 23.97
C ARG A 313 -125.45 -5.99 24.37
N LYS A 314 -124.26 -6.06 25.00
CA LYS A 314 -122.92 -6.53 24.56
C LYS A 314 -122.16 -5.43 23.78
N THR A 315 -120.98 -5.09 24.32
CA THR A 315 -119.70 -4.78 23.63
C THR A 315 -119.75 -3.80 22.46
N LYS A 316 -119.23 -2.57 22.60
CA LYS A 316 -117.79 -2.22 22.54
C LYS A 316 -117.05 -2.90 21.39
N SER A 317 -116.89 -2.15 20.29
CA SER A 317 -115.54 -1.84 19.79
C SER A 317 -114.97 -0.70 20.62
#